data_AF-A0A2K3M896-F1
#
_entry.id   AF-A0A2K3M896-F1
#
_cell.length_a   1.000
_cell.length_b   1.000
_cell.length_c   1.000
_cell.angle_alpha   90.00
_cell.angle_beta   90.00
_cell.angle_gamma   90.00
#
_symmetry.space_group_name_H-M   'P 1'
#
loop_
_entity.id
_entity.type
_entity.pdbx_description
1 polymer ?
#
loop_
_entity_poly.entity_id
_entity_poly.type
_entity_poly.pdbx_seq_one_letter_code
_entity_poly.pdbx_strand_id
1 'polypeptide(L)'
;VEVAERFAYYGISSNLITYLTGPLGQSTVTAAENVNIWAGTASLLPLLGAFLADSFLGRYRTIIIASLIYILALSLLTLSAILPSDGNAQAILFFVSLYLVAFAQGGHKPCVQAFGADQFDINHPEELRSRCSFFNWWYFTFTAGCLATINILNYVQDNVGWLLGFGIPCIVMLIALSLFLLGTWTYRFTIPRDQQQGTFSRIGRVFIVALTNFRITQELEPHPSLPHQPSQQF
;
A
#
# COMPACT_ATOMS: atom_id res chain seq x y z
N VAL A 1 12.25 4.75 -6.88
CA VAL A 1 11.46 3.68 -6.22
C VAL A 1 9.99 3.76 -6.59
N GLU A 2 9.29 4.89 -6.37
CA GLU A 2 7.86 4.99 -6.71
C GLU A 2 7.53 4.68 -8.17
N VAL A 3 8.27 5.23 -9.14
CA VAL A 3 8.04 4.92 -10.56
C VAL A 3 8.16 3.43 -10.86
N ALA A 4 9.13 2.74 -10.24
CA ALA A 4 9.32 1.29 -10.41
C ALA A 4 8.21 0.47 -9.74
N GLU A 5 7.75 0.91 -8.57
CA GLU A 5 6.60 0.32 -7.88
C GLU A 5 5.34 0.43 -8.74
N ARG A 6 5.06 1.61 -9.30
CA ARG A 6 3.91 1.82 -10.17
C ARG A 6 3.99 1.08 -11.48
N PHE A 7 5.17 1.04 -12.09
CA PHE A 7 5.44 0.18 -13.25
C PHE A 7 5.06 -1.28 -12.94
N ALA A 8 5.51 -1.81 -11.80
CA ALA A 8 5.19 -3.18 -11.42
C ALA A 8 3.70 -3.39 -11.10
N TYR A 9 3.10 -2.50 -10.30
CA TYR A 9 1.69 -2.60 -9.89
C TYR A 9 0.75 -2.55 -11.10
N TYR A 10 0.90 -1.53 -11.96
CA TYR A 10 0.04 -1.39 -13.14
C TYR A 10 0.29 -2.51 -14.14
N GLY A 11 1.54 -2.95 -14.32
CA GLY A 11 1.88 -4.09 -15.17
C GLY A 11 1.23 -5.41 -14.76
N ILE A 12 1.08 -5.63 -13.46
CA ILE A 12 0.33 -6.79 -12.95
C ILE A 12 -1.16 -6.53 -13.10
N SER A 13 -1.65 -5.40 -12.59
CA SER A 13 -3.08 -5.07 -12.53
C SER A 13 -3.76 -5.01 -13.90
N SER A 14 -3.07 -4.52 -14.94
CA SER A 14 -3.65 -4.32 -16.27
C SER A 14 -3.91 -5.63 -17.01
N ASN A 15 -3.15 -6.68 -16.73
CA ASN A 15 -3.26 -7.96 -17.43
C ASN A 15 -3.51 -9.16 -16.51
N LEU A 16 -3.84 -8.90 -15.24
CA LEU A 16 -4.09 -9.91 -14.23
C LEU A 16 -5.22 -10.87 -14.63
N ILE A 17 -6.29 -10.34 -15.23
CA ILE A 17 -7.44 -11.16 -15.64
C ILE A 17 -7.04 -12.20 -16.70
N THR A 18 -6.18 -11.84 -17.65
CA THR A 18 -5.68 -12.72 -18.71
C THR A 18 -4.79 -13.82 -18.12
N TYR A 19 -3.97 -13.50 -17.11
CA TYR A 19 -3.19 -14.51 -16.40
C TYR A 19 -4.07 -15.53 -15.66
N LEU A 20 -5.11 -15.04 -15.00
CA LEU A 20 -6.03 -15.88 -14.23
C LEU A 20 -6.86 -16.80 -15.14
N THR A 21 -7.34 -16.30 -16.29
CA THR A 21 -8.17 -17.09 -17.21
C THR A 21 -7.36 -18.01 -18.13
N GLY A 22 -6.14 -17.62 -18.51
CA GLY A 22 -5.25 -18.42 -19.34
C GLY A 22 -4.43 -19.41 -18.50
N PRO A 23 -3.21 -19.04 -18.07
CA PRO A 23 -2.31 -19.91 -17.31
C PRO A 23 -2.90 -20.62 -16.09
N LEU A 24 -3.79 -19.96 -15.33
CA LEU A 24 -4.43 -20.55 -14.15
C LEU A 24 -5.81 -21.16 -14.43
N GLY A 25 -6.32 -21.08 -15.66
CA GLY A 25 -7.54 -21.75 -16.11
C GLY A 25 -8.83 -21.36 -15.37
N GLN A 26 -8.88 -20.18 -14.74
CA GLN A 26 -10.09 -19.73 -14.05
C GLN A 26 -11.18 -19.30 -15.05
N SER A 27 -12.42 -19.69 -14.77
CA SER A 27 -13.49 -18.73 -14.55
C SER A 27 -13.29 -17.26 -14.99
N THR A 28 -13.84 -16.72 -16.09
CA THR A 28 -13.85 -15.25 -16.27
C THR A 28 -14.54 -14.54 -15.10
N VAL A 29 -15.61 -15.13 -14.55
CA VAL A 29 -16.32 -14.61 -13.37
C VAL A 29 -15.43 -14.68 -12.13
N THR A 30 -14.83 -15.84 -11.88
CA THR A 30 -13.93 -16.06 -10.73
C THR A 30 -12.67 -15.20 -10.79
N ALA A 31 -12.10 -15.03 -11.99
CA ALA A 31 -10.95 -14.18 -12.23
C ALA A 31 -11.28 -12.71 -11.94
N ALA A 32 -12.42 -12.21 -12.42
CA ALA A 32 -12.86 -10.84 -12.15
C ALA A 32 -13.11 -10.60 -10.65
N GLU A 33 -13.70 -11.57 -9.95
CA GLU A 33 -13.86 -11.53 -8.49
C GLU A 33 -12.49 -11.41 -7.78
N ASN A 34 -11.54 -12.28 -8.12
CA ASN A 34 -10.20 -12.27 -7.55
C ASN A 34 -9.44 -10.94 -7.82
N VAL A 35 -9.55 -10.40 -9.04
CA VAL A 35 -8.97 -9.10 -9.41
C VAL A 35 -9.56 -7.98 -8.53
N ASN A 36 -10.89 -7.96 -8.35
CA ASN A 36 -11.57 -6.95 -7.54
C ASN A 36 -11.19 -7.04 -6.06
N ILE A 37 -11.13 -8.26 -5.50
CA ILE A 37 -10.72 -8.48 -4.10
C ILE A 37 -9.28 -8.00 -3.91
N TRP A 38 -8.38 -8.35 -4.82
CA TRP A 38 -6.99 -7.93 -4.76
C TRP A 38 -6.85 -6.40 -4.85
N ALA A 39 -7.54 -5.76 -5.81
CA ALA A 39 -7.52 -4.31 -5.97
C ALA A 39 -8.10 -3.58 -4.74
N GLY A 40 -9.18 -4.09 -4.15
CA GLY A 40 -9.76 -3.59 -2.91
C GLY A 40 -8.77 -3.70 -1.75
N THR A 41 -8.13 -4.86 -1.60
CA THR A 41 -7.12 -5.11 -0.57
C THR A 41 -5.92 -4.16 -0.71
N ALA A 42 -5.39 -4.01 -1.93
CA ALA A 42 -4.28 -3.10 -2.24
C ALA A 42 -4.62 -1.61 -2.01
N SER A 43 -5.90 -1.26 -2.02
CA SER A 43 -6.39 0.09 -1.75
C SER A 43 -6.55 0.39 -0.25
N LEU A 44 -6.81 -0.64 0.57
CA LEU A 44 -6.97 -0.51 2.03
C LEU A 44 -5.63 -0.58 2.79
N LEU A 45 -4.70 -1.42 2.32
CA LEU A 45 -3.40 -1.63 2.96
C LEU A 45 -2.54 -0.35 3.16
N PRO A 46 -2.62 0.70 2.33
CA PRO A 46 -1.96 1.97 2.61
C PRO A 46 -2.32 2.59 3.96
N LEU A 47 -3.52 2.35 4.49
CA LEU A 47 -3.90 2.83 5.83
C LEU A 47 -3.04 2.16 6.92
N LEU A 48 -2.85 0.84 6.81
CA LEU A 48 -1.98 0.09 7.71
C LEU A 48 -0.51 0.50 7.53
N GLY A 49 -0.06 0.64 6.28
CA GLY A 49 1.29 1.09 5.96
C GLY A 49 1.60 2.47 6.54
N ALA A 50 0.67 3.41 6.42
CA ALA A 50 0.78 4.75 6.99
C ALA A 50 0.87 4.71 8.51
N PHE A 51 -0.01 3.92 9.16
CA PHE A 51 0.02 3.73 10.60
C PHE A 51 1.37 3.21 11.10
N LEU A 52 1.92 2.18 10.44
CA LEU A 52 3.20 1.59 10.80
C LEU A 52 4.37 2.56 10.58
N ALA A 53 4.35 3.29 9.47
CA ALA A 53 5.36 4.29 9.15
C ALA A 53 5.38 5.44 10.16
N ASP A 54 4.21 5.97 10.50
CA ASP A 54 4.10 7.12 11.40
C ASP A 54 4.30 6.74 12.87
N SER A 55 3.98 5.51 13.28
CA SER A 55 4.01 5.11 14.69
C SER A 55 5.31 4.43 15.12
N PHE A 56 5.99 3.71 14.22
CA PHE A 56 7.11 2.82 14.62
C PHE A 56 8.36 2.95 13.75
N LEU A 57 8.19 2.91 12.42
CA LEU A 57 9.33 2.70 11.51
C LEU A 57 9.94 3.99 10.95
N GLY A 58 9.14 5.04 10.80
CA GLY A 58 9.48 6.20 9.99
C GLY A 58 9.37 5.92 8.49
N ARG A 59 9.25 6.98 7.68
CA ARG A 59 9.02 6.90 6.23
C ARG A 59 10.13 6.17 5.50
N TYR A 60 11.39 6.55 5.73
CA TYR A 60 12.55 5.96 5.03
C TYR A 60 12.69 4.44 5.26
N ARG A 61 12.64 3.97 6.52
CA ARG A 61 12.76 2.53 6.82
C ARG A 61 11.58 1.75 6.26
N THR A 62 10.38 2.32 6.30
CA THR A 62 9.19 1.71 5.71
C THR A 62 9.35 1.54 4.21
N ILE A 63 9.88 2.54 3.49
CA ILE A 63 10.15 2.43 2.04
C ILE A 63 11.13 1.29 1.75
N ILE A 64 12.20 1.14 2.52
CA ILE A 64 13.19 0.06 2.32
C ILE A 64 12.55 -1.31 2.55
N ILE A 65 11.91 -1.50 3.70
CA ILE A 65 11.29 -2.78 4.06
C ILE A 65 10.21 -3.13 3.04
N ALA A 66 9.36 -2.18 2.67
CA ALA A 66 8.33 -2.40 1.68
C ALA A 66 8.93 -2.70 0.30
N SER A 67 10.05 -2.07 -0.10
CA SER A 67 10.75 -2.39 -1.36
C SER A 67 11.33 -3.79 -1.37
N LEU A 68 11.93 -4.24 -0.26
CA LEU A 68 12.46 -5.60 -0.12
C LEU A 68 11.34 -6.64 -0.21
N ILE A 69 10.21 -6.40 0.46
CA ILE A 69 9.03 -7.25 0.37
C ILE A 69 8.49 -7.25 -1.07
N TYR A 70 8.50 -6.10 -1.75
CA TYR A 70 8.05 -6.00 -3.14
C TYR A 70 8.93 -6.84 -4.07
N ILE A 71 10.26 -6.76 -3.93
CA ILE A 71 11.21 -7.56 -4.73
C ILE A 71 11.00 -9.05 -4.47
N LEU A 72 10.83 -9.46 -3.21
CA LEU A 72 10.50 -10.84 -2.86
C LEU A 72 9.19 -11.27 -3.50
N ALA A 73 8.15 -10.45 -3.41
CA ALA A 73 6.85 -10.72 -3.99
C ALA A 73 6.93 -10.91 -5.52
N LEU A 74 7.62 -10.01 -6.22
CA LEU A 74 7.83 -10.13 -7.67
C LEU A 74 8.69 -11.34 -8.04
N SER A 75 9.67 -11.71 -7.22
CA SER A 75 10.50 -12.90 -7.42
C SER A 75 9.65 -14.17 -7.31
N LEU A 76 8.80 -14.25 -6.28
CA LEU A 76 7.87 -15.37 -6.08
C LEU A 76 6.80 -15.42 -7.17
N LEU A 77 6.30 -14.27 -7.61
CA LEU A 77 5.34 -14.16 -8.71
C LEU A 77 5.95 -14.67 -10.02
N THR A 78 7.20 -14.27 -10.30
CA THR A 78 7.97 -14.74 -11.45
C THR A 78 8.21 -16.25 -11.38
N LEU A 79 8.57 -16.77 -10.20
CA LEU A 79 8.75 -18.20 -9.98
C LEU A 79 7.44 -18.98 -10.20
N SER A 80 6.30 -18.42 -9.80
CA SER A 80 4.99 -19.03 -10.04
C SER A 80 4.69 -19.23 -11.52
N ALA A 81 5.18 -18.34 -12.40
CA ALA A 81 5.01 -18.48 -13.84
C ALA A 81 5.86 -19.59 -14.48
N ILE A 82 6.85 -20.14 -13.75
CA ILE A 82 7.70 -21.25 -14.21
C ILE A 82 7.10 -22.60 -13.79
N LEU A 83 6.29 -22.63 -12.73
CA LEU A 83 5.72 -23.87 -12.22
C LEU A 83 4.71 -24.48 -13.21
N PRO A 84 4.61 -25.82 -13.27
CA PRO A 84 3.63 -26.50 -14.12
C PRO A 84 2.19 -26.14 -13.74
N SER A 85 1.35 -25.94 -14.76
CA SER A 85 -0.07 -25.56 -14.67
C SER A 85 -0.98 -26.53 -13.94
N ASP A 86 -0.56 -27.77 -13.73
CA ASP A 86 -1.41 -28.83 -13.19
C ASP A 86 -1.37 -28.93 -11.65
N GLY A 87 -0.65 -28.03 -10.97
CA GLY A 87 -0.43 -28.08 -9.54
C GLY A 87 -1.12 -26.97 -8.74
N ASN A 88 -1.80 -27.34 -7.65
CA ASN A 88 -2.25 -26.39 -6.60
C ASN A 88 -1.10 -25.49 -6.11
N ALA A 89 0.15 -25.97 -6.18
CA ALA A 89 1.34 -25.22 -5.79
C ALA A 89 1.53 -23.93 -6.60
N GLN A 90 1.26 -23.93 -7.92
CA GLN A 90 1.36 -22.73 -8.74
C GLN A 90 0.35 -21.67 -8.28
N ALA A 91 -0.91 -22.06 -8.14
CA ALA A 91 -1.99 -21.17 -7.73
C ALA A 91 -1.72 -20.59 -6.33
N ILE A 92 -1.30 -21.42 -5.37
CA ILE A 92 -0.97 -20.96 -4.01
C ILE A 92 0.19 -19.97 -4.05
N LEU A 93 1.29 -20.30 -4.74
CA LEU A 93 2.45 -19.43 -4.83
C LEU A 93 2.09 -18.10 -5.51
N PHE A 94 1.30 -18.15 -6.58
CA PHE A 94 0.79 -16.99 -7.29
C PHE A 94 -0.02 -16.09 -6.36
N PHE A 95 -1.06 -16.60 -5.69
CA PHE A 95 -1.89 -15.77 -4.82
C PHE A 95 -1.11 -15.23 -3.62
N VAL A 96 -0.25 -16.04 -2.98
CA VAL A 96 0.62 -15.58 -1.89
C VAL A 96 1.49 -14.42 -2.37
N SER A 97 2.13 -14.55 -3.53
CA SER A 97 2.96 -13.49 -4.10
C SER A 97 2.15 -12.25 -4.48
N LEU A 98 0.95 -12.41 -5.04
CA LEU A 98 0.06 -11.34 -5.45
C LEU A 98 -0.42 -10.51 -4.24
N TYR A 99 -0.80 -11.15 -3.14
CA TYR A 99 -1.15 -10.45 -1.90
C TYR A 99 0.07 -9.83 -1.21
N LEU A 100 1.26 -10.43 -1.36
CA LEU A 100 2.50 -9.82 -0.87
C LEU A 100 2.86 -8.55 -1.65
N VAL A 101 2.59 -8.51 -2.96
CA VAL A 101 2.67 -7.27 -3.78
C VAL A 101 1.74 -6.20 -3.22
N ALA A 102 0.48 -6.53 -2.93
CA ALA A 102 -0.47 -5.58 -2.34
C ALA A 102 0.00 -5.06 -0.97
N PHE A 103 0.56 -5.94 -0.13
CA PHE A 103 1.13 -5.56 1.17
C PHE A 103 2.32 -4.62 1.04
N ALA A 104 3.26 -4.94 0.16
CA ALA A 104 4.41 -4.09 -0.14
C ALA A 104 3.97 -2.71 -0.67
N GLN A 105 3.02 -2.68 -1.61
CA GLN A 105 2.43 -1.45 -2.15
C GLN A 105 1.77 -0.60 -1.05
N GLY A 106 1.18 -1.23 -0.03
CA GLY A 106 0.64 -0.55 1.14
C GLY A 106 1.68 0.27 1.92
N GLY A 107 2.92 -0.21 2.01
CA GLY A 107 4.01 0.52 2.66
C GLY A 107 4.59 1.67 1.81
N HIS A 108 4.63 1.51 0.48
CA HIS A 108 5.16 2.55 -0.42
C HIS A 108 4.26 3.77 -0.51
N LYS A 109 2.97 3.57 -0.78
CA LYS A 109 2.01 4.64 -1.11
C LYS A 109 2.04 5.83 -0.14
N PRO A 110 1.95 5.64 1.18
CA PRO A 110 1.92 6.77 2.12
C PRO A 110 3.31 7.39 2.37
N CYS A 111 4.39 6.64 2.10
CA CYS A 111 5.73 7.03 2.54
C CYS A 111 6.55 7.74 1.47
N VAL A 112 6.52 7.28 0.21
CA VAL A 112 7.50 7.73 -0.80
C VAL A 112 7.29 9.20 -1.19
N GLN A 113 6.05 9.60 -1.45
CA GLN A 113 5.74 11.00 -1.79
C GLN A 113 6.01 11.94 -0.62
N ALA A 114 5.63 11.52 0.60
CA ALA A 114 5.88 12.28 1.81
C ALA A 114 7.38 12.46 2.06
N PHE A 115 8.17 11.38 1.93
CA PHE A 115 9.62 11.44 2.04
C PHE A 115 10.26 12.32 0.96
N GLY A 116 9.76 12.27 -0.28
CA GLY A 116 10.19 13.16 -1.35
C GLY A 116 9.89 14.64 -1.06
N ALA A 117 8.72 14.94 -0.50
CA ALA A 117 8.36 16.28 -0.07
C ALA A 117 9.25 16.79 1.08
N ASP A 118 9.64 15.90 2.01
CA ASP A 118 10.51 16.22 3.15
C ASP A 118 11.92 16.67 2.72
N GLN A 119 12.31 16.44 1.46
CA GLN A 119 13.63 16.85 0.97
C GLN A 119 13.74 18.37 0.72
N PHE A 120 12.62 19.08 0.71
CA PHE A 120 12.56 20.52 0.44
C PHE A 120 12.12 21.28 1.69
N ASP A 121 12.88 22.32 2.08
CA ASP A 121 12.52 23.21 3.17
C ASP A 121 11.41 24.18 2.74
N ILE A 122 10.33 24.20 3.52
CA ILE A 122 9.17 25.05 3.30
C ILE A 122 9.41 26.52 3.62
N ASN A 123 10.42 26.83 4.43
CA ASN A 123 10.75 28.20 4.84
C ASN A 123 11.65 28.92 3.82
N HIS A 124 12.20 28.18 2.84
CA HIS A 124 13.04 28.72 1.79
C HIS A 124 12.24 28.87 0.48
N PRO A 125 11.99 30.10 -0.02
CA PRO A 125 11.12 30.32 -1.18
C PRO A 125 11.56 29.60 -2.45
N GLU A 126 12.87 29.47 -2.68
CA GLU A 126 13.43 28.76 -3.85
C GLU A 126 13.27 27.23 -3.76
N GLU A 127 13.50 26.65 -2.58
CA GLU A 127 13.28 25.21 -2.35
C GLU A 127 11.78 24.88 -2.47
N LEU A 128 10.89 25.75 -2.00
CA LEU A 128 9.44 25.59 -2.16
C LEU A 128 9.01 25.59 -3.63
N ARG A 129 9.53 26.51 -4.45
CA ARG A 129 9.28 26.52 -5.90
C ARG A 129 9.81 25.25 -6.57
N SER A 130 10.99 24.79 -6.14
CA SER A 130 11.61 23.55 -6.63
C SER A 130 10.78 22.32 -6.27
N ARG A 131 10.17 22.29 -5.09
CA ARG A 131 9.22 21.24 -4.67
C ARG A 131 8.02 21.15 -5.59
N CYS A 132 7.41 22.29 -5.96
CA CYS A 132 6.29 22.30 -6.90
C CYS A 132 6.70 21.77 -8.28
N SER A 133 7.86 22.20 -8.79
CA SER A 133 8.42 21.69 -10.05
C SER A 133 8.69 20.19 -9.99
N PHE A 134 9.24 19.70 -8.87
CA PHE A 134 9.45 18.27 -8.62
C PHE A 134 8.15 17.48 -8.72
N PHE A 135 7.07 17.93 -8.09
CA PHE A 135 5.77 17.24 -8.17
C PHE A 135 5.14 17.32 -9.56
N ASN A 136 5.32 18.41 -10.30
CA ASN A 136 4.87 18.50 -11.68
C ASN A 136 5.58 17.46 -12.57
N TRP A 137 6.91 17.37 -12.48
CA TRP A 137 7.69 16.38 -13.22
C TRP A 137 7.39 14.95 -12.77
N TRP A 138 7.24 14.73 -11.47
CA TRP A 138 6.82 13.44 -10.93
C TRP A 138 5.46 13.01 -11.51
N TYR A 139 4.47 13.90 -11.56
CA TYR A 139 3.14 13.55 -12.09
C TYR A 139 3.17 13.29 -13.60
N PHE A 140 3.92 14.09 -14.35
CA PHE A 140 4.11 13.89 -15.80
C PHE A 140 4.78 12.55 -16.09
N THR A 141 5.91 12.27 -15.44
CA THR A 141 6.67 11.01 -15.62
C THR A 141 5.87 9.80 -15.14
N PHE A 142 5.10 9.92 -14.06
CA PHE A 142 4.16 8.90 -13.60
C PHE A 142 3.13 8.57 -14.67
N THR A 143 2.45 9.59 -15.22
CA THR A 143 1.39 9.38 -16.21
C THR A 143 1.92 8.77 -17.50
N ALA A 144 3.03 9.32 -18.03
CA ALA A 144 3.69 8.79 -19.21
C ALA A 144 4.21 7.36 -18.99
N GLY A 145 4.78 7.09 -17.81
CA GLY A 145 5.27 5.78 -17.42
C GLY A 145 4.15 4.73 -17.35
N CYS A 146 3.00 5.07 -16.76
CA CYS A 146 1.85 4.15 -16.69
C CYS A 146 1.32 3.80 -18.09
N LEU A 147 1.20 4.80 -18.98
CA LEU A 147 0.79 4.56 -20.38
C LEU A 147 1.78 3.62 -21.09
N ALA A 148 3.09 3.87 -20.96
CA ALA A 148 4.11 3.01 -21.54
C ALA A 148 4.07 1.59 -20.96
N THR A 149 3.88 1.47 -19.64
CA THR A 149 3.79 0.19 -18.92
C THR A 149 2.67 -0.68 -19.48
N ILE A 150 1.44 -0.14 -19.54
CA ILE A 150 0.27 -0.91 -19.97
C ILE A 150 0.46 -1.41 -21.41
N ASN A 151 1.08 -0.61 -22.29
CA ASN A 151 1.30 -1.04 -23.67
C ASN A 151 2.45 -2.06 -23.78
N ILE A 152 3.63 -1.72 -23.28
CA ILE A 152 4.85 -2.51 -23.46
C ILE A 152 4.79 -3.80 -22.65
N LEU A 153 4.40 -3.72 -21.38
CA LEU A 153 4.46 -4.87 -20.48
C LEU A 153 3.34 -5.86 -20.77
N ASN A 154 2.13 -5.41 -21.11
CA ASN A 154 1.07 -6.32 -21.57
C ASN A 154 1.50 -7.02 -22.86
N TYR A 155 2.10 -6.30 -23.81
CA TYR A 155 2.62 -6.92 -25.03
C TYR A 155 3.63 -8.03 -24.71
N VAL A 156 4.58 -7.77 -23.81
CA VAL A 156 5.56 -8.78 -23.37
C VAL A 156 4.87 -9.97 -22.71
N GLN A 157 3.91 -9.74 -21.82
CA GLN A 157 3.16 -10.79 -21.13
C GLN A 157 2.40 -11.70 -22.10
N ASP A 158 1.67 -11.10 -23.05
CA ASP A 158 0.78 -11.83 -23.96
C ASP A 158 1.52 -12.50 -25.14
N ASN A 159 2.60 -11.89 -25.64
CA ASN A 159 3.25 -12.34 -26.89
C ASN A 159 4.63 -12.97 -26.67
N VAL A 160 5.34 -12.65 -25.58
CA VAL A 160 6.69 -13.16 -25.31
C VAL A 160 6.68 -14.16 -24.16
N GLY A 161 5.96 -13.85 -23.09
CA GLY A 161 5.67 -14.79 -22.01
C GLY A 161 5.65 -14.15 -20.62
N TRP A 162 4.93 -14.83 -19.73
CA TRP A 162 4.69 -14.41 -18.34
C TRP A 162 5.95 -14.34 -17.48
N LEU A 163 6.94 -15.20 -17.75
CA LEU A 163 8.22 -15.18 -17.05
C LEU A 163 8.91 -13.80 -17.18
N LEU A 164 9.01 -13.28 -18.40
CA LEU A 164 9.59 -11.95 -18.63
C LEU A 164 8.64 -10.85 -18.16
N GLY A 165 7.33 -11.05 -18.36
CA GLY A 165 6.30 -10.12 -17.91
C GLY A 165 6.33 -9.81 -16.41
N PHE A 166 6.64 -10.79 -15.56
CA PHE A 166 6.81 -10.59 -14.12
C PHE A 166 8.26 -10.33 -13.70
N GLY A 167 9.24 -10.88 -14.42
CA GLY A 167 10.66 -10.72 -14.14
C GLY A 167 11.20 -9.31 -14.38
N ILE A 168 10.76 -8.63 -15.46
CA ILE A 168 11.21 -7.26 -15.78
C ILE A 168 10.89 -6.29 -14.64
N PRO A 169 9.64 -6.21 -14.12
CA PRO A 169 9.31 -5.43 -12.93
C PRO A 169 10.23 -5.70 -11.72
N CYS A 170 10.62 -6.96 -11.50
CA CYS A 170 11.50 -7.33 -10.39
C CYS A 170 12.88 -6.67 -10.52
N ILE A 171 13.47 -6.73 -11.71
CA ILE A 171 14.77 -6.11 -12.01
C ILE A 171 14.68 -4.59 -11.88
N VAL A 172 13.63 -3.98 -12.43
CA VAL A 172 13.41 -2.52 -12.36
C VAL A 172 13.28 -2.06 -10.90
N MET A 173 12.56 -2.81 -10.05
CA MET A 173 12.45 -2.52 -8.63
C MET A 173 13.81 -2.66 -7.91
N LEU A 174 14.60 -3.69 -8.23
CA LEU A 174 15.92 -3.90 -7.63
C LEU A 174 16.87 -2.74 -7.96
N ILE A 175 16.89 -2.30 -9.22
CA ILE A 175 17.66 -1.12 -9.66
C ILE A 175 17.17 0.13 -8.91
N ALA A 176 15.86 0.33 -8.83
CA ALA A 176 15.29 1.49 -8.16
C ALA A 176 15.59 1.54 -6.66
N LEU A 177 15.56 0.39 -5.96
CA LEU A 177 15.96 0.29 -4.56
C LEU A 177 17.46 0.59 -4.40
N SER A 178 18.30 0.05 -5.29
CA SER A 178 19.74 0.28 -5.26
C SER A 178 20.06 1.78 -5.40
N LEU A 179 19.44 2.47 -6.36
CA LEU A 179 19.56 3.92 -6.53
C LEU A 179 19.09 4.71 -5.31
N PHE A 180 17.99 4.28 -4.67
CA PHE A 180 17.49 4.91 -3.45
C PHE A 180 18.45 4.74 -2.28
N LEU A 181 19.03 3.55 -2.11
CA LEU A 181 20.01 3.31 -1.06
C LEU A 181 21.31 4.08 -1.29
N LEU A 182 21.76 4.24 -2.53
CA LEU A 182 22.92 5.09 -2.87
C LEU A 182 22.70 6.55 -2.49
N GLY A 183 21.45 7.05 -2.57
CA GLY A 183 21.08 8.40 -2.15
C GLY A 183 21.00 8.61 -0.64
N THR A 184 21.17 7.57 0.19
CA THR A 184 20.96 7.65 1.65
C THR A 184 21.74 8.77 2.33
N TRP A 185 22.96 9.04 1.86
CA TRP A 185 23.84 10.07 2.43
C TRP A 185 23.44 11.51 2.04
N THR A 186 22.60 11.68 1.03
CA THR A 186 22.13 13.00 0.57
C THR A 186 20.74 13.35 1.13
N TYR A 187 20.03 12.39 1.71
CA TYR A 187 18.67 12.61 2.18
C TYR A 187 18.60 13.42 3.47
N ARG A 188 17.64 14.36 3.50
CA ARG A 188 17.25 15.07 4.72
C ARG A 188 16.25 14.21 5.49
N PHE A 189 16.62 13.84 6.70
CA PHE A 189 15.76 13.10 7.61
C PHE A 189 15.06 14.08 8.56
N THR A 190 13.81 14.40 8.25
CA THR A 190 12.98 15.21 9.13
C THR A 190 12.58 14.38 10.35
N ILE A 191 13.14 14.70 11.51
CA ILE A 191 12.70 14.15 12.81
C ILE A 191 11.51 15.00 13.27
N PRO A 192 10.29 14.45 13.34
CA PRO A 192 9.13 15.22 13.75
C PRO A 192 9.22 15.49 15.26
N ARG A 193 9.46 16.76 15.64
CA ARG A 193 9.70 17.22 17.01
C ARG A 193 8.51 17.07 17.98
N ASP A 194 7.35 16.59 17.51
CA ASP A 194 6.10 16.45 18.30
C ASP A 194 5.38 15.10 18.08
N GLN A 195 6.03 14.12 17.46
CA GLN A 195 5.42 12.82 17.11
C GLN A 195 5.58 11.78 18.23
N GLN A 196 5.23 12.14 19.47
CA GLN A 196 5.09 11.15 20.55
C GLN A 196 3.70 10.47 20.56
N GLN A 197 2.75 10.92 19.75
CA GLN A 197 1.45 10.26 19.56
C GLN A 197 1.10 10.25 18.08
N GLY A 198 1.19 9.09 17.42
CA GLY A 198 0.78 8.96 16.01
C GLY A 198 -0.67 9.43 15.82
N THR A 199 -0.94 10.18 14.75
CA THR A 199 -2.25 10.78 14.45
C THR A 199 -3.40 9.76 14.52
N PHE A 200 -3.14 8.53 14.05
CA PHE A 200 -4.09 7.41 14.15
C PHE A 200 -4.32 6.92 15.59
N SER A 201 -3.28 6.92 16.45
CA SER A 201 -3.44 6.61 17.87
C SER A 201 -4.31 7.65 18.57
N ARG A 202 -4.18 8.93 18.19
CA ARG A 202 -5.03 10.01 18.68
C ARG A 202 -6.50 9.83 18.26
N ILE A 203 -6.75 9.49 16.99
CA ILE A 203 -8.10 9.21 16.48
C ILE A 203 -8.70 7.99 17.19
N GLY A 204 -7.95 6.88 17.28
CA GLY A 204 -8.39 5.68 17.99
C GLY A 204 -8.71 5.94 19.46
N ARG A 205 -7.90 6.77 20.14
CA ARG A 205 -8.16 7.19 21.52
C ARG A 205 -9.46 7.97 21.65
N VAL A 206 -9.82 8.82 20.70
CA VAL A 206 -11.10 9.56 20.72
C VAL A 206 -12.28 8.59 20.63
N PHE A 207 -12.23 7.58 19.75
CA PHE A 207 -13.28 6.57 19.67
C PHE A 207 -13.38 5.71 20.94
N ILE A 208 -12.24 5.29 21.50
CA ILE A 208 -12.20 4.54 22.76
C ILE A 208 -12.80 5.38 23.89
N VAL A 209 -12.40 6.64 24.04
CA VAL A 209 -12.93 7.55 25.06
C VAL A 209 -14.43 7.80 24.86
N ALA A 210 -14.88 7.99 23.61
CA ALA A 210 -16.30 8.15 23.30
C ALA A 210 -17.13 6.89 23.66
N LEU A 211 -16.62 5.69 23.35
CA LEU A 211 -17.27 4.43 23.70
C LEU A 211 -17.30 4.19 25.21
N THR A 212 -16.20 4.50 25.91
CA THR A 212 -16.14 4.41 27.37
C THR A 212 -17.13 5.38 28.02
N ASN A 213 -17.18 6.63 27.55
CA ASN A 213 -18.13 7.62 28.04
C ASN A 213 -19.58 7.22 27.75
N PHE A 214 -19.87 6.66 26.57
CA PHE A 214 -21.21 6.16 26.23
C PHE A 214 -21.66 5.04 27.17
N ARG A 215 -20.77 4.07 27.47
CA ARG A 215 -21.05 2.99 28.43
C ARG A 215 -21.33 3.52 29.83
N ILE A 216 -20.53 4.48 30.30
CA ILE A 216 -20.72 5.11 31.61
C ILE A 216 -22.08 5.83 31.67
N THR A 217 -22.46 6.57 30.63
CA THR A 217 -23.78 7.24 30.57
C THR A 217 -24.93 6.24 30.65
N GLN A 218 -24.79 5.07 30.02
CA GLN A 218 -25.81 4.02 30.04
C GLN A 218 -25.95 3.35 31.42
N GLU A 219 -24.86 3.22 32.18
CA GLU A 219 -24.89 2.73 33.57
C GLU A 219 -25.44 3.77 34.56
N LEU A 220 -25.39 5.06 34.23
CA LEU A 220 -25.92 6.15 35.05
C LEU A 220 -27.40 6.48 34.80
N GLU A 221 -28.05 5.93 33.77
CA GLU A 221 -29.51 6.05 33.64
C GLU A 221 -30.18 5.21 34.74
N PRO A 222 -30.89 5.82 35.70
CA PRO A 222 -31.55 5.08 36.77
C PRO A 222 -32.66 4.21 36.16
N HIS A 223 -32.68 2.93 36.54
CA HIS A 223 -33.86 2.08 36.41
C HIS A 223 -35.11 2.90 36.79
N PRO A 224 -36.19 2.87 35.99
CA PRO A 224 -37.38 3.66 36.28
C PRO A 224 -37.89 3.29 37.67
N SER A 225 -37.73 4.24 38.60
CA SER A 225 -38.14 4.09 39.99
C SER A 225 -39.64 3.82 40.03
N LEU A 226 -40.00 2.73 40.73
CA LEU A 226 -41.36 2.29 41.05
C LEU A 226 -42.26 3.47 41.48
N PRO A 227 -43.57 3.42 41.16
CA PRO A 227 -44.48 4.53 41.42
C PRO A 227 -44.61 4.84 42.91
N HIS A 228 -44.57 6.14 43.22
CA HIS A 228 -44.78 6.72 44.54
C HIS A 228 -46.01 6.11 45.25
N GLN A 229 -45.77 5.46 46.39
CA GLN A 229 -46.82 5.11 47.35
C GLN A 229 -47.08 6.33 48.26
N PRO A 230 -48.31 6.87 48.33
CA PRO A 230 -48.61 7.99 49.21
C PRO A 230 -48.64 7.49 50.66
N SER A 231 -47.84 8.13 51.51
CA SER A 231 -47.81 7.89 52.96
C SER A 231 -49.16 8.27 53.58
N GLN A 232 -49.96 7.28 53.96
CA GLN A 232 -50.96 7.44 55.00
C GLN A 232 -50.27 7.30 56.36
N GLN A 233 -50.43 8.28 57.25
CA GLN A 233 -50.49 8.05 58.70
C GLN A 233 -51.03 9.30 59.44
N PHE A 234 -52.16 9.07 60.11
CA PHE A 234 -52.83 9.77 61.23
C PHE A 234 -53.25 11.25 61.08
#